data_AF-A0A2N3IAZ7-F1
#
_entry.id   AF-A0A2N3IAZ7-F1
#
_cell.length_a   1.000
_cell.length_b   1.000
_cell.length_c   1.000
_cell.angle_alpha   90.00
_cell.angle_beta   90.00
_cell.angle_gamma   90.00
#
_symmetry.space_group_name_H-M   'P 1'
#
loop_
_entity.id
_entity.type
_entity.pdbx_description
1 polymer ?
#
loop_
_entity_poly.entity_id
_entity_poly.type
_entity_poly.pdbx_seq_one_letter_code
_entity_poly.pdbx_strand_id
1 'polypeptide(L)'
;MKRWIFFVLLGLMTSCLDDSDDVYFHEHKQSILLLQVDYTNYEFEKGTELFLHAEYSDADTIPIGVDYDSPGDFGNISLFYEPGNELIFDGSIVWNGTGHLKFPRWFYYPSQFATLDIPVEKPADDEFQIIFPEEGVEYPLDSIWNAVNHLSIVSRYLKSGKKIGIFRYTPSVGVGDPNEWDWYVIMNTN
;
A
#
# COMPACT_ATOMS: atom_id res chain seq x y z
N MET A 1 -28.31 17.47 81.79
CA MET A 1 -27.32 18.30 81.06
C MET A 1 -25.96 17.61 81.08
N LYS A 2 -25.48 17.09 79.95
CA LYS A 2 -24.05 16.85 79.63
C LYS A 2 -23.96 16.37 78.16
N ARG A 3 -23.26 17.15 77.32
CA ARG A 3 -22.93 16.87 75.90
C ARG A 3 -21.54 16.25 75.83
N TRP A 4 -21.36 15.11 75.17
CA TRP A 4 -20.07 14.55 74.73
C TRP A 4 -20.34 13.81 73.40
N ILE A 5 -20.14 14.43 72.22
CA ILE A 5 -18.95 14.35 71.32
C ILE A 5 -18.64 12.88 70.93
N PHE A 6 -19.09 12.42 69.76
CA PHE A 6 -18.39 12.34 68.44
C PHE A 6 -17.24 11.33 68.39
N PHE A 7 -17.35 10.30 67.53
CA PHE A 7 -16.32 9.86 66.57
C PHE A 7 -16.91 8.78 65.65
N VAL A 8 -17.40 9.19 64.47
CA VAL A 8 -17.66 8.31 63.33
C VAL A 8 -16.35 8.23 62.56
N LEU A 9 -15.67 7.08 62.59
CA LEU A 9 -14.56 6.78 61.70
C LEU A 9 -15.14 6.04 60.49
N LEU A 10 -15.66 6.80 59.53
CA LEU A 10 -16.04 6.27 58.22
C LEU A 10 -14.76 6.23 57.38
N GLY A 11 -14.10 5.07 57.35
CA GLY A 11 -12.98 4.81 56.47
C GLY A 11 -13.45 4.84 55.02
N LEU A 12 -13.22 5.97 54.35
CA LEU A 12 -13.33 6.09 52.91
C LEU A 12 -12.13 5.35 52.31
N MET A 13 -12.31 4.09 51.95
CA MET A 13 -11.46 3.41 50.98
C MET A 13 -11.84 3.93 49.59
N THR A 14 -11.34 5.12 49.24
CA THR A 14 -11.31 5.56 47.84
C THR A 14 -10.18 4.79 47.17
N SER A 15 -10.47 3.59 46.68
CA SER A 15 -9.65 2.98 45.64
C SER A 15 -9.84 3.85 44.40
N CYS A 16 -8.82 4.63 44.04
CA CYS A 16 -8.66 5.06 42.65
C CYS A 16 -8.56 3.79 41.82
N LEU A 17 -9.63 3.47 41.09
CA LEU A 17 -9.51 2.64 39.90
C LEU A 17 -8.76 3.51 38.88
N ASP A 18 -7.45 3.26 38.76
CA ASP A 18 -6.67 3.75 37.64
C ASP A 18 -7.01 2.86 36.45
N ASP A 19 -8.17 3.13 35.85
CA ASP A 19 -8.57 2.56 34.57
C ASP A 19 -7.84 3.37 33.48
N SER A 20 -6.54 3.13 33.34
CA SER A 20 -5.82 3.39 32.10
C SER A 20 -5.43 2.06 31.47
N ASP A 21 -6.45 1.28 31.12
CA ASP A 21 -6.31 0.40 29.95
C ASP A 21 -6.24 1.32 28.72
N ASP A 22 -5.05 1.87 28.48
CA ASP A 22 -4.70 2.46 27.20
C ASP A 22 -4.76 1.31 26.19
N VAL A 23 -5.95 1.08 25.64
CA VAL A 23 -6.10 0.35 24.40
C VAL A 23 -5.36 1.18 23.35
N TYR A 24 -4.13 0.79 23.04
CA TYR A 24 -3.37 1.33 21.93
C TYR A 24 -4.12 1.00 20.64
N PHE A 25 -5.12 1.81 20.29
CA PHE A 25 -5.61 1.90 18.94
C PHE A 25 -4.45 2.47 18.12
N HIS A 26 -3.77 1.60 17.37
CA HIS A 26 -2.80 2.06 16.38
C HIS A 26 -3.58 2.85 15.32
N GLU A 27 -3.53 4.17 15.43
CA GLU A 27 -4.07 5.07 14.42
C GLU A 27 -3.27 4.87 13.13
N HIS A 28 -3.93 4.34 12.11
CA HIS A 28 -3.38 4.31 10.77
C HIS A 28 -3.41 5.72 10.21
N LYS A 29 -2.24 6.36 10.20
CA LYS A 29 -2.10 7.71 9.68
C LYS A 29 -2.14 7.68 8.16
N GLN A 30 -1.38 6.77 7.56
CA GLN A 30 -1.25 6.70 6.12
C GLN A 30 -1.81 5.39 5.55
N SER A 31 -2.22 5.43 4.28
CA SER A 31 -2.45 4.21 3.51
C SER A 31 -1.72 4.24 2.18
N ILE A 32 -1.47 3.05 1.64
CA ILE A 32 -0.91 2.83 0.31
C ILE A 32 -1.82 1.90 -0.47
N LEU A 33 -2.11 2.31 -1.70
CA LEU A 33 -2.91 1.58 -2.66
C LEU A 33 -2.00 0.84 -3.62
N LEU A 34 -2.28 -0.43 -3.85
CA LEU A 34 -1.67 -1.23 -4.91
C LEU A 34 -2.78 -1.70 -5.84
N LEU A 35 -2.76 -1.28 -7.10
CA LEU A 35 -3.68 -1.74 -8.15
C LEU A 35 -2.89 -2.56 -9.17
N GLN A 36 -3.28 -3.83 -9.33
CA GLN A 36 -2.70 -4.74 -10.32
C GLN A 36 -3.42 -4.58 -11.66
N VAL A 37 -2.63 -4.40 -12.70
CA VAL A 37 -3.05 -4.23 -14.09
C VAL A 37 -2.31 -5.28 -14.92
N ASP A 38 -3.06 -6.04 -15.71
CA ASP A 38 -2.49 -7.08 -16.59
C ASP A 38 -1.44 -6.46 -17.52
N TYR A 39 -0.32 -7.17 -17.66
CA TYR A 39 0.84 -6.65 -18.39
C TYR A 39 0.59 -6.42 -19.88
N THR A 40 -0.29 -7.21 -20.49
CA THR A 40 -0.47 -7.30 -21.95
C THR A 40 -1.69 -6.57 -22.46
N ASN A 41 -2.83 -6.72 -21.78
CA ASN A 41 -4.12 -6.19 -22.21
C ASN A 41 -4.53 -4.93 -21.42
N TYR A 42 -3.80 -4.59 -20.36
CA TYR A 42 -4.03 -3.43 -19.51
C TYR A 42 -5.43 -3.41 -18.86
N GLU A 43 -6.00 -4.58 -18.56
CA GLU A 43 -7.19 -4.68 -17.74
C GLU A 43 -6.84 -4.56 -16.26
N PHE A 44 -7.67 -3.85 -15.50
CA PHE A 44 -7.56 -3.83 -14.04
C PHE A 44 -8.01 -5.18 -13.48
N GLU A 45 -7.10 -5.90 -12.85
CA GLU A 45 -7.35 -7.26 -12.39
C GLU A 45 -7.86 -7.32 -10.96
N LYS A 46 -7.23 -6.54 -10.06
CA LYS A 46 -7.50 -6.52 -8.62
C LYS A 46 -6.67 -5.44 -7.92
N GLY A 47 -7.05 -5.06 -6.70
CA GLY A 47 -6.31 -4.07 -5.93
C GLY A 47 -6.47 -4.24 -4.42
N THR A 48 -5.61 -3.58 -3.66
CA THR A 48 -5.68 -3.59 -2.19
C THR A 48 -5.18 -2.28 -1.59
N GLU A 49 -5.77 -1.88 -0.48
CA GLU A 49 -5.33 -0.75 0.33
C GLU A 49 -4.70 -1.30 1.61
N LEU A 50 -3.43 -0.95 1.84
CA LEU A 50 -2.71 -1.28 3.06
C LEU A 50 -2.66 -0.04 3.95
N PHE A 51 -2.98 -0.22 5.22
CA PHE A 51 -2.89 0.83 6.22
C PHE A 51 -1.53 0.72 6.92
N LEU A 52 -0.76 1.80 6.84
CA LEU A 52 0.61 1.88 7.32
C LEU A 52 0.66 2.42 8.74
N HIS A 53 1.73 2.10 9.45
CA HIS A 53 2.07 2.63 10.77
C HIS A 53 3.07 3.78 10.70
N ALA A 54 3.71 3.99 9.54
CA ALA A 54 4.66 5.03 9.28
C ALA A 54 4.03 6.42 9.40
N GLU A 55 4.85 7.38 9.81
CA GLU A 55 4.51 8.79 9.75
C GLU A 55 4.42 9.27 8.29
N TYR A 56 3.68 10.36 8.10
CA TYR A 56 3.56 11.00 6.81
C TYR A 56 4.91 11.46 6.28
N SER A 57 5.10 11.25 4.98
CA SER A 57 6.23 11.84 4.24
C SER A 57 5.77 13.15 3.62
N ASP A 58 6.48 14.26 3.87
CA ASP A 58 6.23 15.54 3.20
C ASP A 58 6.76 15.56 1.76
N ALA A 59 7.37 14.46 1.27
CA ALA A 59 7.86 14.37 -0.10
C ALA A 59 6.71 14.14 -1.09
N ASP A 60 6.82 14.78 -2.26
CA ASP A 60 5.89 14.56 -3.37
C ASP A 60 6.09 13.16 -4.00
N THR A 61 7.30 12.59 -3.94
CA THR A 61 7.57 11.21 -4.38
C THR A 61 7.04 10.18 -3.39
N ILE A 62 6.69 8.99 -3.87
CA ILE A 62 6.39 7.86 -3.00
C ILE A 62 7.72 7.28 -2.48
N PRO A 63 7.97 7.30 -1.15
CA PRO A 63 9.23 6.84 -0.58
C PRO A 63 9.27 5.30 -0.53
N ILE A 64 9.58 4.68 -1.67
CA ILE A 64 9.66 3.22 -1.81
C ILE A 64 11.12 2.76 -1.81
N GLY A 65 11.49 1.98 -0.80
CA GLY A 65 12.70 1.17 -0.80
C GLY A 65 12.48 -0.11 -1.61
N VAL A 66 13.51 -0.55 -2.34
CA VAL A 66 13.47 -1.79 -3.13
C VAL A 66 14.58 -2.71 -2.65
N ASP A 67 14.22 -3.93 -2.25
CA ASP A 67 15.15 -5.02 -1.98
C ASP A 67 14.99 -6.08 -3.07
N TYR A 68 16.04 -6.25 -3.88
CA TYR A 68 16.03 -7.12 -5.06
C TYR A 68 17.15 -8.13 -4.97
N ASP A 69 16.77 -9.42 -4.94
CA ASP A 69 17.69 -10.54 -5.09
C ASP A 69 17.53 -11.12 -6.50
N SER A 70 18.58 -10.96 -7.31
CA SER A 70 18.57 -11.38 -8.71
C SER A 70 18.51 -12.91 -8.81
N PRO A 71 17.61 -13.48 -9.63
CA PRO A 71 17.46 -14.91 -9.75
C PRO A 71 18.66 -15.57 -10.46
N GLY A 72 19.28 -16.55 -9.78
CA GLY A 72 20.05 -17.60 -10.45
C GLY A 72 19.11 -18.71 -10.93
N ASP A 73 18.56 -19.46 -9.97
CA ASP A 73 17.36 -20.29 -10.15
C ASP A 73 16.14 -19.66 -9.47
N PHE A 74 16.36 -19.02 -8.32
CA PHE A 74 15.35 -18.35 -7.50
C PHE A 74 15.86 -16.96 -7.12
N GLY A 75 14.96 -16.00 -7.05
CA GLY A 75 15.18 -14.64 -6.57
C GLY A 75 13.92 -14.07 -5.94
N ASN A 76 13.97 -12.81 -5.53
CA ASN A 76 12.83 -12.10 -4.97
C ASN A 76 12.93 -10.60 -5.21
N ILE A 77 11.78 -9.95 -5.13
CA ILE A 77 11.70 -8.49 -5.05
C ILE A 77 10.71 -8.10 -3.96
N SER A 78 11.15 -7.21 -3.09
CA SER A 78 10.34 -6.67 -2.02
C SER A 78 10.35 -5.15 -2.10
N LEU A 79 9.19 -4.54 -1.87
CA LEU A 79 9.03 -3.10 -1.78
C LEU A 79 8.68 -2.73 -0.35
N PHE A 80 9.34 -1.71 0.18
CA PHE A 80 9.15 -1.19 1.52
C PHE A 80 8.75 0.28 1.47
N TYR A 81 7.77 0.65 2.29
CA TYR A 81 7.45 2.05 2.51
C TYR A 81 8.39 2.66 3.55
N GLU A 82 9.13 3.69 3.15
CA GLU A 82 10.14 4.38 3.97
C GLU A 82 9.57 5.66 4.60
N PRO A 83 10.07 6.09 5.79
CA PRO A 83 11.18 5.52 6.57
C PRO A 83 10.78 4.36 7.51
N GLY A 84 9.52 3.93 7.49
CA GLY A 84 9.01 2.90 8.40
C GLY A 84 9.52 1.48 8.11
N ASN A 85 10.20 1.28 6.98
CA ASN A 85 10.58 -0.03 6.45
C ASN A 85 9.42 -1.05 6.48
N GLU A 86 8.22 -0.57 6.13
CA GLU A 86 7.01 -1.40 6.15
C GLU A 86 6.86 -2.14 4.83
N LEU A 87 6.76 -3.47 4.88
CA LEU A 87 6.59 -4.29 3.68
C LEU A 87 5.25 -3.99 3.01
N ILE A 88 5.27 -3.59 1.74
CA ILE A 88 4.06 -3.32 0.94
C ILE A 88 3.89 -4.33 -0.21
N PHE A 89 4.98 -4.98 -0.62
CA PHE A 89 5.00 -5.97 -1.70
C PHE A 89 6.14 -6.96 -1.47
N ASP A 90 5.90 -8.26 -1.66
CA ASP A 90 6.92 -9.32 -1.70
C ASP A 90 6.51 -10.34 -2.76
N GLY A 91 7.37 -10.54 -3.76
CA GLY A 91 7.17 -11.50 -4.83
C GLY A 91 8.42 -12.34 -5.07
N SER A 92 8.26 -13.65 -5.28
CA SER A 92 9.37 -14.49 -5.75
C SER A 92 9.54 -14.42 -7.26
N ILE A 93 10.77 -14.63 -7.71
CA ILE A 93 11.12 -14.70 -9.12
C ILE A 93 11.80 -16.06 -9.35
N VAL A 94 11.43 -16.75 -10.42
CA VAL A 94 11.99 -18.07 -10.75
C VAL A 94 12.54 -18.05 -12.17
N TRP A 95 13.76 -18.56 -12.34
CA TRP A 95 14.34 -18.75 -13.67
C TRP A 95 13.71 -19.98 -14.32
N ASN A 96 13.20 -19.83 -15.55
CA ASN A 96 12.54 -20.91 -16.29
C ASN A 96 11.41 -21.61 -15.49
N GLY A 97 10.68 -20.81 -14.72
CA GLY A 97 9.51 -21.18 -13.94
C GLY A 97 8.78 -19.93 -13.47
N THR A 98 7.74 -20.12 -12.66
CA THR A 98 6.85 -19.04 -12.25
C THR A 98 6.97 -18.82 -10.75
N GLY A 99 7.45 -17.65 -10.37
CA GLY A 99 7.35 -17.16 -9.00
C GLY A 99 5.91 -16.80 -8.63
N HIS A 100 5.70 -16.23 -7.46
CA HIS A 100 4.37 -15.83 -7.02
C HIS A 100 4.43 -14.66 -6.05
N LEU A 101 3.35 -13.90 -6.03
CA LEU A 101 3.12 -12.88 -5.03
C LEU A 101 2.94 -13.53 -3.65
N LYS A 102 3.76 -13.16 -2.68
CA LYS A 102 3.69 -13.62 -1.28
C LYS A 102 2.98 -12.61 -0.38
N PHE A 103 3.14 -11.32 -0.67
CA PHE A 103 2.47 -10.22 0.01
C PHE A 103 2.17 -9.08 -0.99
N PRO A 104 1.00 -8.44 -0.95
CA PRO A 104 -0.13 -8.69 -0.04
C PRO A 104 -0.82 -10.03 -0.29
N ARG A 105 -1.51 -10.58 0.73
CA ARG A 105 -2.25 -11.85 0.60
C ARG A 105 -3.70 -11.69 0.16
N TRP A 106 -4.26 -10.49 0.32
CA TRP A 106 -5.66 -10.23 0.09
C TRP A 106 -5.82 -9.08 -0.88
N PHE A 107 -6.66 -9.32 -1.88
CA PHE A 107 -7.03 -8.36 -2.91
C PHE A 107 -8.54 -8.34 -3.07
N TYR A 108 -9.03 -7.20 -3.51
CA TYR A 108 -10.38 -6.99 -3.97
C TYR A 108 -10.41 -7.06 -5.49
N TYR A 109 -11.46 -7.66 -6.04
CA TYR A 109 -11.69 -7.74 -7.49
C TYR A 109 -12.42 -6.49 -8.01
N PRO A 110 -12.44 -6.23 -9.33
CA PRO A 110 -12.99 -5.00 -9.89
C PRO A 110 -14.43 -4.70 -9.48
N SER A 111 -15.26 -5.74 -9.35
CA SER A 111 -16.66 -5.62 -8.90
C SER A 111 -16.85 -5.08 -7.48
N GLN A 112 -15.78 -5.04 -6.68
CA GLN A 112 -15.77 -4.55 -5.31
C GLN A 112 -15.30 -3.10 -5.20
N PHE A 113 -14.83 -2.50 -6.29
CA PHE A 113 -14.46 -1.09 -6.33
C PHE A 113 -15.62 -0.23 -6.79
N ALA A 114 -15.83 0.89 -6.10
CA ALA A 114 -16.73 1.93 -6.58
C ALA A 114 -16.10 2.63 -7.80
N THR A 115 -16.93 2.93 -8.80
CA THR A 115 -16.53 3.57 -10.04
C THR A 115 -17.09 4.99 -10.16
N LEU A 116 -16.47 5.77 -11.04
CA LEU A 116 -16.89 7.12 -11.41
C LEU A 116 -17.62 7.09 -12.75
N ASP A 117 -18.63 7.96 -12.89
CA ASP A 117 -19.31 8.16 -14.19
C ASP A 117 -18.38 8.82 -15.22
N ILE A 118 -17.47 9.68 -14.74
CA ILE A 118 -16.46 10.36 -15.54
C ILE A 118 -15.09 9.93 -15.00
N PRO A 119 -14.28 9.19 -15.78
CA PRO A 119 -12.93 8.81 -15.38
C PRO A 119 -12.04 10.03 -15.14
N VAL A 120 -11.05 9.86 -14.27
CA VAL A 120 -10.08 10.91 -13.97
C VAL A 120 -9.12 11.11 -15.16
N GLU A 121 -8.90 12.36 -15.54
CA GLU A 121 -7.92 12.70 -16.57
C GLU A 121 -6.51 12.23 -16.17
N LYS A 122 -5.72 11.78 -17.14
CA LYS A 122 -4.34 11.36 -16.89
C LYS A 122 -3.51 12.55 -16.42
N PRO A 123 -2.76 12.42 -15.31
CA PRO A 123 -1.74 13.39 -14.93
C PRO A 123 -0.64 13.51 -15.99
N ALA A 124 0.14 14.57 -15.90
CA ALA A 124 1.33 14.73 -16.73
C ALA A 124 2.36 13.61 -16.43
N ASP A 125 3.19 13.26 -17.41
CA ASP A 125 4.11 12.12 -17.29
C ASP A 125 5.12 12.28 -16.14
N ASP A 126 5.47 13.51 -15.78
CA ASP A 126 6.36 13.82 -14.67
C ASP A 126 5.73 13.62 -13.28
N GLU A 127 4.41 13.44 -13.21
CA GLU A 127 3.70 13.00 -11.99
C GLU A 127 3.84 11.49 -11.74
N PHE A 128 4.36 10.73 -12.71
CA PHE A 128 4.64 9.31 -12.54
C PHE A 128 6.08 9.08 -12.08
N GLN A 129 6.24 8.14 -11.15
CA GLN A 129 7.52 7.67 -10.63
C GLN A 129 7.67 6.20 -11.00
N ILE A 130 8.66 5.88 -11.83
CA ILE A 130 8.98 4.47 -12.12
C ILE A 130 9.73 3.88 -10.93
N ILE A 131 9.13 2.88 -10.29
CA ILE A 131 9.71 2.11 -9.19
C ILE A 131 10.47 0.94 -9.80
N PHE A 132 11.75 0.83 -9.46
CA PHE A 132 12.67 -0.16 -10.03
C PHE A 132 12.75 -0.08 -11.57
N PRO A 133 13.30 1.01 -12.12
CA PRO A 133 13.40 1.19 -13.57
C PRO A 133 14.36 0.18 -14.19
N GLU A 134 13.93 -0.46 -15.28
CA GLU A 134 14.70 -1.46 -16.00
C GLU A 134 15.19 -0.92 -17.34
N GLU A 135 16.44 -1.22 -17.70
CA GLU A 135 17.02 -0.76 -18.97
C GLU A 135 16.31 -1.42 -20.16
N GLY A 136 15.91 -0.59 -21.13
CA GLY A 136 15.28 -1.06 -22.37
C GLY A 136 13.80 -1.45 -22.23
N VAL A 137 13.19 -1.27 -21.05
CA VAL A 137 11.75 -1.46 -20.83
C VAL A 137 11.01 -0.16 -21.10
N GLU A 138 9.98 -0.22 -21.93
CA GLU A 138 9.03 0.89 -22.14
C GLU A 138 7.88 0.78 -21.14
N TYR A 139 7.49 1.92 -20.55
CA TYR A 139 6.42 2.00 -19.57
C TYR A 139 5.20 2.69 -20.21
N PRO A 140 4.15 1.93 -20.61
CA PRO A 140 2.99 2.44 -21.34
C PRO A 140 2.01 3.16 -20.39
N LEU A 141 2.42 4.33 -19.88
CA LEU A 141 1.69 5.08 -18.84
C LEU A 141 0.22 5.35 -19.20
N ASP A 142 -0.07 5.67 -20.46
CA ASP A 142 -1.46 5.88 -20.92
C ASP A 142 -2.33 4.63 -20.74
N SER A 143 -1.83 3.48 -21.19
CA SER A 143 -2.57 2.21 -21.10
C SER A 143 -2.77 1.79 -19.65
N ILE A 144 -1.71 1.87 -18.85
CA ILE A 144 -1.75 1.54 -17.42
C ILE A 144 -2.71 2.48 -16.67
N TRP A 145 -2.68 3.78 -16.96
CA TRP A 145 -3.58 4.73 -16.31
C TRP A 145 -5.04 4.50 -16.69
N ASN A 146 -5.33 4.26 -17.98
CA ASN A 146 -6.69 4.00 -18.45
C ASN A 146 -7.33 2.77 -17.80
N ALA A 147 -6.51 1.80 -17.36
CA ALA A 147 -7.00 0.63 -16.63
C ALA A 147 -7.67 1.02 -15.29
N VAL A 148 -7.19 2.08 -14.62
CA VAL A 148 -7.56 2.39 -13.23
C VAL A 148 -8.25 3.74 -13.05
N ASN A 149 -8.23 4.62 -14.04
CA ASN A 149 -8.70 6.01 -13.92
C ASN A 149 -10.20 6.17 -13.62
N HIS A 150 -10.99 5.14 -13.82
CA HIS A 150 -12.42 5.12 -13.56
C HIS A 150 -12.77 4.74 -12.11
N LEU A 151 -11.77 4.35 -11.29
CA LEU A 151 -11.99 3.92 -9.91
C LEU A 151 -12.10 5.13 -8.97
N SER A 152 -13.15 5.18 -8.14
CA SER A 152 -13.36 6.27 -7.18
C SER A 152 -12.22 6.38 -6.15
N ILE A 153 -11.58 5.26 -5.82
CA ILE A 153 -10.41 5.24 -4.92
C ILE A 153 -9.21 5.99 -5.53
N VAL A 154 -8.99 5.89 -6.84
CA VAL A 154 -7.89 6.61 -7.52
C VAL A 154 -8.08 8.12 -7.40
N SER A 155 -9.31 8.62 -7.62
CA SER A 155 -9.65 10.03 -7.40
C SER A 155 -9.40 10.48 -5.95
N ARG A 156 -9.66 9.61 -4.96
CA ARG A 156 -9.37 9.90 -3.55
C ARG A 156 -7.87 10.04 -3.30
N TYR A 157 -7.06 9.10 -3.80
CA TYR A 157 -5.61 9.12 -3.60
C TYR A 157 -4.93 10.29 -4.32
N LEU A 158 -5.38 10.68 -5.52
CA LEU A 158 -4.83 11.84 -6.23
C LEU A 158 -4.92 13.15 -5.43
N LYS A 159 -5.87 13.26 -4.50
CA LYS A 159 -6.00 14.45 -3.64
C LYS A 159 -4.82 14.63 -2.68
N SER A 160 -3.98 13.60 -2.49
CA SER A 160 -2.73 13.76 -1.74
C SER A 160 -1.75 14.70 -2.45
N GLY A 161 -1.83 14.80 -3.79
CA GLY A 161 -0.86 15.54 -4.58
C GLY A 161 0.49 14.85 -4.69
N LYS A 162 0.59 13.58 -4.27
CA LYS A 162 1.80 12.77 -4.43
C LYS A 162 1.87 12.14 -5.82
N LYS A 163 3.09 11.84 -6.24
CA LYS A 163 3.39 11.10 -7.47
C LYS A 163 2.76 9.72 -7.47
N ILE A 164 2.63 9.16 -8.66
CA ILE A 164 2.03 7.85 -8.91
C ILE A 164 3.15 6.87 -9.24
N GLY A 165 3.31 5.86 -8.40
CA GLY A 165 4.30 4.81 -8.59
C GLY A 165 3.87 3.82 -9.65
N ILE A 166 4.74 3.52 -10.60
CA ILE A 166 4.56 2.42 -11.56
C ILE A 166 5.65 1.38 -11.30
N PHE A 167 5.25 0.16 -10.97
CA PHE A 167 6.14 -0.96 -10.72
C PHE A 167 5.80 -2.12 -11.66
N ARG A 168 6.82 -2.74 -12.26
CA ARG A 168 6.66 -3.93 -13.09
C ARG A 168 7.09 -5.16 -12.31
N TYR A 169 6.21 -6.15 -12.20
CA TYR A 169 6.53 -7.42 -11.56
C TYR A 169 6.59 -8.55 -12.58
N THR A 170 7.75 -9.22 -12.64
CA THR A 170 8.00 -10.35 -13.54
C THR A 170 8.35 -11.60 -12.72
N PRO A 171 7.37 -12.43 -12.33
CA PRO A 171 7.62 -13.64 -11.53
C PRO A 171 8.42 -14.71 -12.29
N SER A 172 8.47 -14.64 -13.62
CA SER A 172 9.21 -15.56 -14.48
C SER A 172 10.25 -14.81 -15.32
N VAL A 173 11.51 -15.28 -15.30
CA VAL A 173 12.62 -14.72 -16.09
C VAL A 173 13.36 -15.81 -16.89
N GLY A 174 14.18 -15.40 -17.86
CA GLY A 174 14.83 -16.31 -18.81
C GLY A 174 14.03 -16.40 -20.10
N VAL A 175 13.26 -17.48 -20.29
CA VAL A 175 12.24 -17.52 -21.35
C VAL A 175 11.12 -16.53 -21.02
N GLY A 176 10.68 -16.52 -19.75
CA GLY A 176 9.60 -15.67 -19.24
C GLY A 176 8.25 -15.95 -19.90
N ASP A 177 7.16 -15.74 -19.17
CA ASP A 177 5.82 -15.67 -19.77
C ASP A 177 5.18 -14.32 -19.42
N PRO A 178 5.06 -13.40 -20.40
CA PRO A 178 4.41 -12.12 -20.20
C PRO A 178 2.96 -12.21 -19.68
N ASN A 179 2.29 -13.35 -19.84
CA ASN A 179 0.94 -13.58 -19.29
C ASN A 179 0.93 -13.75 -17.76
N GLU A 180 2.10 -13.89 -17.15
CA GLU A 180 2.26 -14.00 -15.69
C GLU A 180 2.76 -12.68 -15.08
N TRP A 181 3.04 -11.68 -15.92
CA TRP A 181 3.59 -10.41 -15.49
C TRP A 181 2.48 -9.42 -15.20
N ASP A 182 2.78 -8.43 -14.36
CA ASP A 182 1.83 -7.43 -13.95
C ASP A 182 2.48 -6.06 -13.85
N TRP A 183 1.68 -5.03 -14.13
CA TRP A 183 1.94 -3.67 -13.70
C TRP A 183 1.23 -3.41 -12.37
N TYR A 184 1.90 -2.68 -11.49
CA TYR A 184 1.30 -2.15 -10.26
C TYR A 184 1.28 -0.62 -10.32
N VAL A 185 0.08 -0.06 -10.17
CA VAL A 185 -0.11 1.36 -9.88
C VAL A 185 -0.13 1.53 -8.37
N ILE A 186 0.82 2.29 -7.86
CA ILE A 186 1.06 2.51 -6.44
C ILE A 186 0.77 3.97 -6.11
N MET A 187 -0.05 4.21 -5.09
CA MET A 187 -0.41 5.57 -4.65
C MET A 187 -0.47 5.61 -3.13
N ASN A 188 -0.11 6.72 -2.50
CA ASN A 188 -0.23 6.87 -1.06
C ASN A 188 -0.97 8.15 -0.65
N THR A 189 -1.58 8.10 0.54
CA THR A 189 -2.21 9.29 1.12
C THR A 189 -1.18 10.25 1.67
N ASN A 190 -1.61 11.50 1.87
CA ASN A 190 -0.97 12.41 2.81
C ASN A 190 -1.22 12.01 4.23
#